data_AF-A0A151LIA7-F1
#
_entry.id   AF-A0A151LIA7-F1
#
_cell.length_a   1.000
_cell.length_b   1.000
_cell.length_c   1.000
_cell.angle_alpha   90.00
_cell.angle_beta   90.00
_cell.angle_gamma   90.00
#
_symmetry.space_group_name_H-M   'P 1'
#
loop_
_entity.id
_entity.type
_entity.pdbx_description
1 polymer ?
#
loop_
_entity_poly.entity_id
_entity_poly.type
_entity_poly.pdbx_seq_one_letter_code
_entity_poly.pdbx_strand_id
1 'polypeptide(L)' 'SATTIETLRNYFEKFGEIIDIYMPNDVYTNRPRGIAFVTFLDNDSVKKILSDGHSKHIIDGKEVVLDLADPENKGKNK' A
#
# COMPACT_ATOMS: atom_id res chain seq x y z
N SER A 1 -15.05 -5.36 5.43
CA SER A 1 -14.61 -4.92 6.77
C SER A 1 -13.69 -3.71 6.63
N ALA A 2 -13.17 -3.15 7.73
CA ALA A 2 -12.18 -2.07 7.63
C ALA A 2 -10.82 -2.67 7.27
N THR A 3 -10.14 -2.12 6.25
CA THR A 3 -8.80 -2.56 5.88
C THR A 3 -7.83 -2.02 6.92
N THR A 4 -7.07 -2.88 7.59
CA THR A 4 -6.08 -2.49 8.60
C THR A 4 -4.66 -2.62 8.08
N ILE A 5 -3.71 -2.01 8.78
CA ILE A 5 -2.28 -2.16 8.50
C ILE A 5 -1.87 -3.64 8.52
N GLU A 6 -2.39 -4.41 9.47
CA GLU A 6 -2.12 -5.85 9.57
C GLU A 6 -2.67 -6.63 8.37
N THR A 7 -3.88 -6.31 7.90
CA THR A 7 -4.43 -6.91 6.67
C THR A 7 -3.55 -6.63 5.45
N LEU A 8 -3.05 -5.39 5.32
CA LEU A 8 -2.14 -5.02 4.23
C LEU A 8 -0.82 -5.76 4.36
N ARG A 9 -0.24 -5.81 5.57
CA ARG A 9 1.01 -6.53 5.84
C ARG A 9 0.92 -7.99 5.43
N ASN A 10 -0.12 -8.69 5.91
CA ASN A 10 -0.34 -10.09 5.61
C ASN A 10 -0.55 -10.35 4.11
N TYR A 11 -1.15 -9.39 3.40
CA TYR A 11 -1.30 -9.51 1.96
C TYR A 11 0.01 -9.28 1.21
N PHE A 12 0.79 -8.28 1.61
CA PHE A 12 1.96 -7.84 0.86
C PHE A 12 3.24 -8.61 1.19
N GLU A 13 3.33 -9.23 2.38
CA GLU A 13 4.52 -9.98 2.81
C GLU A 13 4.84 -11.16 1.87
N LYS A 14 3.82 -11.69 1.17
CA LYS A 14 4.00 -12.76 0.18
C LYS A 14 4.82 -12.36 -1.04
N PHE A 15 4.97 -11.06 -1.29
CA PHE A 15 5.79 -10.53 -2.40
C PHE A 15 7.19 -10.13 -1.95
N GLY A 16 7.39 -9.93 -0.65
CA GLY A 16 8.70 -9.75 -0.02
C GLY A 16 8.62 -8.99 1.29
N GLU A 17 9.80 -8.70 1.85
CA GLU A 17 9.92 -8.11 3.17
C GLU A 17 9.45 -6.65 3.19
N ILE A 18 8.58 -6.32 4.16
CA ILE A 18 7.98 -5.00 4.33
C ILE A 18 8.72 -4.26 5.44
N ILE A 19 9.28 -3.10 5.10
CA ILE A 19 9.91 -2.17 6.05
C ILE A 19 8.84 -1.38 6.80
N ASP A 20 7.89 -0.78 6.07
CA ASP A 20 6.93 0.16 6.65
C ASP A 20 5.58 0.15 5.90
N ILE A 21 4.50 0.45 6.63
CA ILE A 21 3.17 0.63 6.05
C ILE A 21 2.56 1.91 6.65
N TYR A 22 2.30 2.88 5.78
CA TYR A 22 1.67 4.14 6.15
C TYR A 22 0.25 4.22 5.58
N MET A 23 -0.74 4.27 6.46
CA MET A 23 -2.16 4.39 6.08
C MET A 23 -2.74 5.71 6.63
N PRO A 24 -2.78 6.79 5.83
CA PRO A 24 -3.33 8.06 6.28
C PRO A 24 -4.83 7.94 6.56
N ASN A 25 -5.22 8.31 7.77
CA ASN A 25 -6.62 8.49 8.13
C ASN A 25 -7.09 9.87 7.69
N ASP A 26 -8.37 9.96 7.35
CA ASP A 26 -9.03 11.22 7.10
C ASP A 26 -9.20 11.97 8.42
N VAL A 27 -8.66 13.18 8.49
CA VAL A 27 -8.63 14.01 9.71
C VAL A 27 -10.03 14.41 10.22
N TYR A 28 -11.05 14.41 9.36
CA TYR A 28 -12.40 14.79 9.75
C TYR A 28 -13.23 13.59 10.22
N THR A 29 -13.08 12.45 9.54
CA THR A 29 -13.88 11.25 9.82
C THR A 29 -13.15 10.19 10.65
N ASN A 30 -11.85 10.34 10.90
CA ASN A 30 -10.95 9.34 11.48
C ASN A 30 -11.01 7.98 10.77
N ARG A 31 -11.48 7.94 9.53
CA ARG A 31 -11.56 6.71 8.72
C ARG A 31 -10.41 6.66 7.73
N PRO A 32 -9.93 5.48 7.33
CA PRO A 32 -8.86 5.38 6.35
C PRO A 32 -9.30 6.00 5.03
N ARG A 33 -8.42 6.80 4.40
CA ARG A 33 -8.71 7.51 3.13
C ARG A 33 -8.84 6.61 1.90
N GLY A 34 -8.77 5.29 2.08
CA GLY A 34 -8.72 4.33 0.98
C GLY A 34 -7.37 4.31 0.26
N ILE A 35 -6.34 4.93 0.85
CA ILE A 35 -4.96 4.96 0.33
C ILE A 35 -4.04 4.42 1.43
N ALA A 36 -3.08 3.59 1.04
CA ALA A 36 -1.99 3.13 1.89
C ALA A 36 -0.70 3.08 1.08
N PHE A 37 0.42 3.38 1.73
CA PHE A 37 1.76 3.29 1.18
C PHE A 37 2.48 2.12 1.85
N VAL A 38 3.08 1.25 1.05
CA VAL A 38 3.82 0.07 1.54
C VAL A 38 5.25 0.18 1.02
N THR A 39 6.20 0.15 1.95
CA THR A 39 7.63 0.21 1.65
C THR A 39 8.22 -1.19 1.78
N PHE A 40 8.75 -1.72 0.68
CA PHE A 40 9.47 -2.99 0.66
C PHE A 40 10.97 -2.78 0.89
N LEU A 41 11.64 -3.82 1.41
CA LEU A 41 13.10 -3.85 1.52
C LEU A 41 13.76 -3.90 0.14
N ASP A 42 13.22 -4.73 -0.74
CA ASP A 42 13.78 -4.96 -2.07
C ASP A 42 12.87 -4.43 -3.18
N ASN A 43 13.48 -3.77 -4.17
CA ASN A 43 12.78 -3.32 -5.39
C ASN A 43 12.22 -4.50 -6.21
N ASP A 44 12.76 -5.71 -6.02
CA ASP A 44 12.28 -6.91 -6.71
C ASP A 44 10.87 -7.31 -6.26
N SER A 45 10.48 -6.99 -5.02
CA SER A 45 9.11 -7.19 -4.52
C SER A 45 8.10 -6.37 -5.32
N VAL A 46 8.45 -5.13 -5.66
CA VAL A 46 7.60 -4.25 -6.48
C VAL A 46 7.45 -4.80 -7.90
N LYS A 47 8.55 -5.31 -8.49
CA LYS A 47 8.49 -5.94 -9.81
C LYS A 47 7.60 -7.18 -9.80
N LYS A 48 7.69 -8.03 -8.77
CA LYS A 48 6.83 -9.23 -8.64
C LYS A 48 5.34 -8.85 -8.56
N ILE A 49 5.02 -7.79 -7.83
CA ILE A 49 3.64 -7.28 -7.71
C ILE A 49 3.13 -6.75 -9.05
N LEU A 50 3.95 -6.00 -9.79
CA LEU A 50 3.55 -5.36 -11.05
C LEU A 50 3.64 -6.29 -12.27
N SER A 51 4.48 -7.32 -12.22
CA SER A 51 4.71 -8.25 -13.35
C SER A 51 3.58 -9.25 -13.54
N ASP A 52 2.71 -9.44 -12.54
CA ASP A 52 1.55 -10.33 -12.62
C ASP A 52 0.44 -9.81 -13.55
N GLY A 53 0.69 -8.72 -14.29
CA GLY A 53 -0.22 -8.15 -15.30
C GLY A 53 -1.49 -7.52 -14.72
N HIS A 54 -1.65 -7.58 -13.40
CA HIS A 54 -2.85 -7.17 -12.68
C HIS A 54 -2.46 -6.10 -11.66
N SER A 55 -2.46 -4.83 -12.06
CA SER A 55 -2.39 -3.67 -11.14
C SER A 55 -3.59 -3.59 -10.19
N LYS A 56 -4.49 -4.58 -10.22
CA LYS A 56 -5.73 -4.70 -9.46
C LYS A 56 -5.63 -5.92 -8.55
N HIS A 57 -5.67 -5.67 -7.25
CA HIS A 57 -5.64 -6.70 -6.22
C HIS A 57 -6.94 -6.69 -5.43
N ILE A 58 -7.41 -7.84 -4.97
CA ILE A 58 -8.54 -7.90 -4.04
C ILE A 58 -7.99 -8.10 -2.62
N ILE A 59 -8.23 -7.12 -1.75
CA ILE A 59 -7.85 -7.15 -0.33
C ILE A 59 -9.11 -6.87 0.50
N ASP A 60 -9.46 -7.77 1.44
CA ASP A 60 -10.69 -7.67 2.24
C ASP A 60 -11.97 -7.55 1.40
N GLY A 61 -12.00 -8.19 0.22
CA GLY A 61 -13.12 -8.12 -0.72
C GLY A 61 -13.24 -6.78 -1.48
N LYS A 62 -12.24 -5.90 -1.37
CA LYS A 62 -12.17 -4.62 -2.09
C LYS A 62 -11.12 -4.68 -3.19
N GLU A 63 -11.46 -4.17 -4.37
CA GLU A 63 -10.47 -3.93 -5.42
C GLU A 63 -9.58 -2.75 -5.01
N VAL A 64 -8.28 -2.98 -4.97
CA VAL A 64 -7.25 -1.96 -4.76
C VAL A 64 -6.41 -1.85 -6.01
N VAL A 65 -6.11 -0.62 -6.41
CA VAL A 65 -5.19 -0.34 -7.51
C VAL A 65 -3.83 -0.04 -6.91
N LEU A 66 -2.79 -0.68 -7.45
CA LEU A 66 -1.41 -0.42 -7.04
C LEU A 66 -0.74 0.48 -8.06
N ASP A 67 -0.08 1.50 -7.55
CA ASP A 67 0.73 2.44 -8.32
C ASP A 67 2.12 2.55 -7.70
N LEU A 68 3.11 2.89 -8.51
CA LEU A 68 4.45 3.16 -8.01
C LEU A 68 4.39 4.46 -7.21
N ALA A 69 4.71 4.37 -5.92
CA ALA A 69 4.81 5.56 -5.09
C ALA A 69 5.99 6.41 -5.59
N ASP A 70 5.68 7.59 -6.11
CA ASP A 70 6.71 8.55 -6.50
C ASP A 70 7.33 9.18 -5.23
N PRO A 71 8.64 8.98 -4.98
CA PRO A 71 9.29 9.49 -3.77
C PRO A 71 9.39 11.03 -3.76
N GLU A 72 9.18 11.72 -4.90
CA GLU A 72 9.33 13.17 -4.99
C GLU A 72 8.19 13.96 -4.35
N ASN A 73 7.15 13.29 -3.83
CA ASN A 73 6.07 13.95 -3.08
C ASN A 73 6.19 13.77 -1.55
N LYS A 74 7.42 13.64 -1.03
CA LYS A 74 7.67 13.95 0.39
C LYS A 74 7.40 15.44 0.61
N GLY A 75 6.37 15.73 1.40
CA GLY A 75 5.75 17.04 1.52
C GLY A 75 6.71 18.23 1.58
N LYS A 76 6.52 19.16 0.66
CA LYS A 76 6.84 20.57 0.91
C LYS A 76 5.79 21.16 1.86
N ASN A 77 5.81 20.75 3.13
CA ASN A 77 5.30 21.62 4.18
C ASN A 77 6.41 22.65 4.45
N LYS A 78 6.27 23.81 3.82
CA LYS A 78 6.98 25.03 4.22
C LYS A 78 6.13 25.78 5.23
#